data_AF-A0A0A9X9V6-F1
#
_entry.id   AF-A0A0A9X9V6-F1
#
_cell.length_a   1.000
_cell.length_b   1.000
_cell.length_c   1.000
_cell.angle_alpha   90.00
_cell.angle_beta   90.00
_cell.angle_gamma   90.00
#
_symmetry.space_group_name_H-M   'P 1'
#
loop_
_entity.id
_entity.type
_entity.pdbx_description
1 polymer ?
#
loop_
_entity_poly.entity_id
_entity_poly.type
_entity_poly.pdbx_seq_one_letter_code
_entity_poly.pdbx_strand_id
1 'polypeptide(L)'
;FSQKVHRLMENENNSSMYNIYAFSSATLNDILGKFSKLNVFKIATGYIMMLLYAATSLLRWKDPVRSQCGLGIAGIILVSVTVAAGLGFCAVLGIAFNASTTQIVPFLALGLGVDDMFLITHTYAEQETSPNTSPEEQTGLLLKKTGLSVLLTSLSNMCAMFAAAIIPIPALRVFSLQSAVLVLFNLASALLVFPAMVSLDLRRRSSGRYDMVCCYLPLVLESQPHSHHKTRPSTCKLQAITRALPPDRQQTVTVLAPPKLKESKKSHCEVPLKGERKEGILQAFFDGTVTLSIVGGAYSSFILKPKVKMMALLLFFFVITSSVWGITKVKDGLDLTDIVPQDTNEYAFLKAQGDYFGFYNMFAVTQGDFEYPTNQKLLYEYHESFMRVQNIIKNDNG
;
A
#
# COMPACT_ATOMS: atom_id res chain seq x y z
N PHE A 1 42.88 3.37 -9.62
CA PHE A 1 43.10 3.24 -11.07
C PHE A 1 41.96 3.85 -11.88
N SER A 2 40.74 3.30 -11.81
CA SER A 2 39.56 3.83 -12.54
C SER A 2 39.34 5.36 -12.40
N GLN A 3 39.39 5.91 -11.18
CA GLN A 3 39.27 7.37 -10.97
C GLN A 3 40.36 8.20 -11.67
N LYS A 4 41.56 7.64 -11.84
CA LYS A 4 42.67 8.31 -12.52
C LYS A 4 42.48 8.28 -14.03
N VAL A 5 41.93 7.18 -14.57
CA VAL A 5 41.52 7.08 -15.98
C VAL A 5 40.39 8.07 -16.29
N HIS A 6 39.37 8.16 -15.43
CA HIS A 6 38.27 9.12 -15.60
C HIS A 6 38.77 10.57 -15.67
N ARG A 7 39.65 10.98 -14.76
CA ARG A 7 40.23 12.34 -14.77
C ARG A 7 41.04 12.65 -16.03
N LEU A 8 41.71 11.64 -16.60
CA LEU A 8 42.47 11.83 -17.83
C LEU A 8 41.54 11.96 -19.05
N MET A 9 40.49 11.13 -19.13
CA MET A 9 39.50 11.21 -20.22
C MET A 9 38.65 12.48 -20.16
N GLU A 10 38.31 12.95 -18.97
CA GLU A 10 37.51 14.18 -18.79
C GLU A 10 38.29 15.45 -19.19
N ASN A 11 39.61 15.46 -18.99
CA ASN A 11 40.47 16.55 -19.44
C ASN A 11 40.72 16.54 -20.96
N GLU A 12 40.66 15.39 -21.63
CA GLU A 12 40.86 15.27 -23.10
C GLU A 12 39.58 15.56 -23.92
N ASN A 13 38.39 15.35 -23.35
CA ASN A 13 37.10 15.49 -24.04
C ASN A 13 36.80 16.90 -24.57
N ASN A 14 37.54 17.93 -24.15
CA ASN A 14 37.36 19.29 -24.66
C ASN A 14 37.99 19.52 -26.05
N SER A 15 38.64 18.53 -26.67
CA SER A 15 39.32 18.73 -27.98
C SER A 15 39.35 17.53 -28.95
N SER A 16 38.75 16.39 -28.63
CA SER A 16 38.80 15.17 -29.49
C SER A 16 37.55 14.97 -30.35
N MET A 17 37.73 14.54 -31.61
CA MET A 17 36.65 14.12 -32.52
C MET A 17 35.99 12.79 -32.12
N TYR A 18 36.64 12.02 -31.24
CA TYR A 18 36.20 10.71 -30.79
C TYR A 18 35.89 10.72 -29.30
N ASN A 19 34.79 10.06 -28.94
CA ASN A 19 34.45 9.77 -27.55
C ASN A 19 34.98 8.38 -27.18
N ILE A 20 35.90 8.32 -26.22
CA ILE A 20 36.47 7.08 -25.73
C ILE A 20 35.85 6.77 -24.37
N TYR A 21 35.29 5.57 -24.23
CA TYR A 21 34.72 5.08 -22.98
C TYR A 21 35.54 3.91 -22.46
N ALA A 22 35.84 3.91 -21.16
CA ALA A 22 36.60 2.86 -20.51
C ALA A 22 35.78 2.17 -19.43
N PHE A 23 35.85 0.85 -19.38
CA PHE A 23 35.17 0.03 -18.38
C PHE A 23 36.10 -1.05 -17.83
N SER A 24 35.90 -1.40 -16.57
CA SER A 24 36.70 -2.41 -15.88
C SER A 24 35.83 -3.17 -14.86
N SER A 25 36.28 -4.34 -14.43
CA SER A 25 35.59 -5.07 -13.35
C SER A 25 35.53 -4.23 -12.05
N ALA A 26 36.50 -3.34 -11.83
CA ALA A 26 36.49 -2.43 -10.69
C ALA A 26 35.39 -1.35 -10.79
N THR A 27 35.10 -0.83 -11.99
CA THR A 27 33.99 0.13 -12.18
C THR A 27 32.64 -0.55 -12.00
N LEU A 28 32.49 -1.79 -12.47
CA LEU A 28 31.28 -2.59 -12.23
C LEU A 28 31.02 -2.77 -10.73
N ASN A 29 32.05 -3.15 -9.97
CA ASN A 29 31.93 -3.30 -8.51
C ASN A 29 31.63 -1.96 -7.80
N ASP A 30 32.21 -0.84 -8.26
CA ASP A 30 31.89 0.49 -7.72
C ASP A 30 30.43 0.89 -8.01
N ILE A 31 29.93 0.59 -9.21
CA ILE A 31 28.52 0.81 -9.58
C ILE A 31 27.61 -0.01 -8.66
N LEU A 32 27.84 -1.32 -8.51
CA LEU A 32 27.05 -2.17 -7.60
C LEU A 32 27.13 -1.68 -6.14
N GLY A 33 28.31 -1.23 -5.71
CA GLY A 33 28.50 -0.63 -4.38
C GLY A 33 27.69 0.67 -4.20
N LYS A 34 27.68 1.56 -5.20
CA LYS A 34 26.86 2.79 -5.21
C LYS A 34 25.36 2.47 -5.21
N PHE A 35 24.93 1.45 -5.96
CA PHE A 35 23.55 0.97 -5.95
C PHE A 35 23.16 0.34 -4.62
N SER A 36 24.09 -0.24 -3.86
CA SER A 36 23.78 -0.80 -2.53
C SER A 36 23.67 0.28 -1.45
N LYS A 37 24.28 1.45 -1.64
CA LYS A 37 24.24 2.52 -0.65
C LYS A 37 22.83 3.06 -0.48
N LEU A 38 22.41 3.16 0.79
CA LEU A 38 21.12 3.72 1.14
C LEU A 38 21.08 5.22 0.88
N ASN A 39 20.09 5.64 0.10
CA ASN A 39 19.74 7.04 0.01
C ASN A 39 18.73 7.38 1.13
N VAL A 40 19.26 7.62 2.34
CA VAL A 40 18.46 7.92 3.54
C VAL A 40 17.54 9.11 3.30
N PHE A 41 17.95 10.09 2.50
CA PHE A 41 17.12 11.23 2.14
C PHE A 41 15.85 10.82 1.37
N LYS A 42 15.96 9.90 0.41
CA LYS A 42 14.79 9.37 -0.33
C LYS A 42 13.85 8.60 0.60
N ILE A 43 14.41 7.78 1.49
CA ILE A 43 13.64 7.04 2.50
C ILE A 43 12.91 8.01 3.42
N ALA A 44 13.63 8.94 4.05
CA ALA A 44 13.03 9.95 4.92
C ALA A 44 11.93 10.76 4.20
N THR A 45 12.17 11.17 2.95
CA THR A 45 11.18 11.90 2.15
C THR A 45 9.90 11.08 1.97
N GLY A 46 10.00 9.79 1.62
CA GLY A 46 8.82 8.93 1.47
C GLY A 46 8.04 8.74 2.77
N TYR A 47 8.73 8.57 3.91
CA TYR A 47 8.07 8.45 5.22
C TYR A 47 7.38 9.76 5.63
N ILE A 48 8.02 10.92 5.41
CA ILE A 48 7.44 12.24 5.68
C ILE A 48 6.20 12.46 4.80
N MET A 49 6.28 12.13 3.50
CA MET A 49 5.12 12.22 2.62
C MET A 49 3.97 11.32 3.08
N MET A 50 4.26 10.11 3.56
CA MET A 50 3.22 9.24 4.10
C MET A 50 2.58 9.80 5.37
N LEU A 51 3.39 10.36 6.28
CA LEU A 51 2.88 11.03 7.48
C LEU A 51 2.01 12.23 7.14
N LEU A 52 2.42 13.05 6.18
CA LEU A 52 1.62 14.19 5.70
C LEU A 52 0.30 13.72 5.08
N TYR A 53 0.33 12.64 4.29
CA TYR A 53 -0.86 12.04 3.71
C TYR A 53 -1.83 11.51 4.78
N ALA A 54 -1.35 10.79 5.80
CA ALA A 54 -2.21 10.33 6.89
C ALA A 54 -2.74 11.47 7.75
N ALA A 55 -1.91 12.46 8.05
CA ALA A 55 -2.34 13.63 8.81
C ALA A 55 -3.44 14.38 8.06
N THR A 56 -3.27 14.62 6.75
CA THR A 56 -4.25 15.35 5.95
C THR A 56 -5.53 14.55 5.67
N SER A 57 -5.44 13.24 5.47
CA SER A 57 -6.61 12.39 5.18
C SER A 57 -7.49 12.07 6.39
N LEU A 58 -6.90 11.99 7.59
CA LEU A 58 -7.61 11.65 8.84
C LEU A 58 -7.98 12.88 9.69
N LEU A 59 -7.59 14.07 9.26
CA LEU A 59 -7.96 15.31 9.90
C LEU A 59 -9.42 15.66 9.58
N ARG A 60 -10.23 15.84 10.62
CA ARG A 60 -11.59 16.37 10.52
C ARG A 60 -11.59 17.79 11.09
N TRP A 61 -11.81 18.78 10.22
CA TRP A 61 -11.67 20.20 10.58
C TRP A 61 -12.85 20.71 11.41
N LYS A 62 -14.05 20.13 11.22
CA LYS A 62 -15.27 20.57 11.92
C LYS A 62 -15.32 20.12 13.38
N ASP A 63 -14.84 18.91 13.67
CA ASP A 63 -14.87 18.29 14.99
C ASP A 63 -13.45 17.87 15.42
N PRO A 64 -12.62 18.78 15.96
CA PRO A 64 -11.22 18.47 16.33
C PRO A 64 -11.09 17.44 17.46
N VAL A 65 -12.14 17.21 18.25
CA VAL A 65 -12.19 16.12 19.24
C VAL A 65 -12.29 14.75 18.55
N ARG A 66 -13.01 14.67 17.42
CA ARG A 66 -13.22 13.45 16.61
C ARG A 66 -12.16 13.25 15.51
N SER A 67 -11.23 14.18 15.37
CA SER A 67 -10.05 14.02 14.52
C SER A 67 -9.33 12.71 14.85
N GLN A 68 -8.87 12.01 13.81
CA GLN A 68 -8.11 10.75 13.86
C GLN A 68 -6.64 10.95 13.44
N CYS A 69 -6.19 12.20 13.31
CA CYS A 69 -4.84 12.54 12.91
C CYS A 69 -3.78 11.99 13.87
N GLY A 70 -4.00 12.06 15.19
CA GLY A 70 -3.08 11.53 16.20
C GLY A 70 -2.96 10.01 16.11
N LEU A 71 -4.09 9.32 15.94
CA LEU A 71 -4.17 7.89 15.70
C LEU A 71 -3.44 7.48 14.41
N GLY A 72 -3.59 8.25 13.32
CA GLY A 72 -2.90 8.02 12.05
C GLY A 72 -1.38 8.17 12.13
N ILE A 73 -0.90 9.21 12.83
CA ILE A 73 0.53 9.42 13.07
C ILE A 73 1.09 8.27 13.93
N ALA A 74 0.41 7.93 15.02
CA ALA A 74 0.81 6.80 15.87
C ALA A 74 0.82 5.48 15.10
N GLY A 75 -0.14 5.27 14.20
CA GLY A 75 -0.20 4.11 13.33
C GLY A 75 0.98 4.02 12.35
N ILE A 76 1.35 5.11 11.68
CA ILE A 76 2.55 5.11 10.80
C ILE A 76 3.82 4.89 11.59
N ILE A 77 3.97 5.50 12.77
CA ILE A 77 5.12 5.27 13.65
C ILE A 77 5.18 3.79 14.04
N LEU A 78 4.04 3.19 14.40
CA LEU A 78 3.96 1.76 14.71
C LEU A 78 4.41 0.91 13.51
N VAL A 79 3.86 1.14 12.31
CA VAL A 79 4.26 0.41 11.10
C VAL A 79 5.76 0.57 10.82
N SER A 80 6.31 1.77 11.01
CA SER A 80 7.74 2.05 10.84
C SER A 80 8.61 1.25 11.80
N VAL A 81 8.23 1.20 13.08
CA VAL A 81 8.90 0.39 14.11
C VAL A 81 8.77 -1.10 13.80
N THR A 82 7.61 -1.54 13.34
CA THR A 82 7.36 -2.93 12.93
C THR A 82 8.24 -3.35 11.75
N VAL A 83 8.38 -2.50 10.73
CA VAL A 83 9.30 -2.72 9.59
C VAL A 83 10.74 -2.83 10.07
N ALA A 84 11.18 -1.92 10.95
CA ALA A 84 12.52 -1.98 11.52
C ALA A 84 12.74 -3.26 12.35
N ALA A 85 11.76 -3.67 13.15
CA ALA A 85 11.80 -4.90 13.94
C ALA A 85 11.84 -6.16 13.04
N GLY A 86 11.03 -6.20 11.97
CA GLY A 86 11.02 -7.30 11.01
C GLY A 86 12.35 -7.44 10.27
N LEU A 87 12.92 -6.33 9.78
CA LEU A 87 14.25 -6.33 9.14
C LEU A 87 15.36 -6.73 10.14
N GLY A 88 15.29 -6.22 11.38
CA GLY A 88 16.20 -6.61 12.45
C GLY A 88 16.12 -8.11 12.76
N PHE A 89 14.91 -8.67 12.78
CA PHE A 89 14.69 -10.11 12.95
C PHE A 89 15.27 -10.92 11.79
N CYS A 90 15.10 -10.46 10.54
CA CYS A 90 15.76 -11.08 9.38
C CYS A 90 17.29 -11.08 9.49
N ALA A 91 17.88 -10.03 10.05
CA ALA A 91 19.32 -9.95 10.30
C ALA A 91 19.78 -11.01 11.32
N VAL A 92 19.01 -11.20 12.39
CA VAL A 92 19.28 -12.24 13.41
C VAL A 92 19.18 -13.65 12.83
N LEU A 93 18.27 -13.88 11.88
CA LEU A 93 18.18 -15.15 11.14
C LEU A 93 19.32 -15.38 10.14
N GLY A 94 20.25 -14.43 9.99
CA GLY A 94 21.38 -14.54 9.06
C GLY A 94 20.99 -14.34 7.59
N ILE A 95 19.84 -13.73 7.31
CA ILE A 95 19.41 -13.43 5.94
C ILE A 95 20.19 -12.20 5.44
N ALA A 96 21.06 -12.40 4.45
CA ALA A 96 21.92 -11.33 3.91
C ALA A 96 21.10 -10.18 3.28
N PHE A 97 21.52 -8.94 3.50
CA PHE A 97 20.90 -7.78 2.85
C PHE A 97 21.48 -7.56 1.45
N ASN A 98 20.60 -7.33 0.48
CA ASN A 98 20.94 -7.01 -0.89
C ASN A 98 20.61 -5.54 -1.21
N ALA A 99 21.17 -5.00 -2.29
CA ALA A 99 20.87 -3.64 -2.73
C ALA A 99 19.36 -3.40 -2.93
N SER A 100 18.67 -4.35 -3.56
CA SER A 100 17.21 -4.30 -3.78
C SER A 100 16.41 -4.33 -2.48
N THR A 101 16.81 -5.18 -1.52
CA THR A 101 16.06 -5.31 -0.27
C THR A 101 16.11 -4.04 0.54
N THR A 102 17.29 -3.43 0.66
CA THR A 102 17.47 -2.25 1.50
C THR A 102 16.80 -1.01 0.89
N GLN A 103 16.62 -0.98 -0.45
CA GLN A 103 15.98 0.14 -1.14
C GLN A 103 14.47 0.02 -1.28
N ILE A 104 13.94 -1.17 -1.57
CA ILE A 104 12.53 -1.35 -1.97
C ILE A 104 11.67 -1.85 -0.80
N VAL A 105 12.18 -2.82 -0.02
CA VAL A 105 11.40 -3.52 1.01
C VAL A 105 10.80 -2.59 2.06
N PRO A 106 11.51 -1.56 2.59
CA PRO A 106 10.92 -0.67 3.58
C PRO A 106 9.68 0.07 3.06
N PHE A 107 9.71 0.55 1.82
CA PHE A 107 8.56 1.25 1.23
C PHE A 107 7.42 0.29 0.90
N LEU A 108 7.74 -0.90 0.38
CA LEU A 108 6.74 -1.93 0.10
C LEU A 108 6.01 -2.34 1.38
N ALA A 109 6.76 -2.64 2.45
CA ALA A 109 6.19 -3.07 3.72
C ALA A 109 5.43 -1.95 4.44
N LEU A 110 5.87 -0.70 4.32
CA LEU A 110 5.13 0.45 4.82
C LEU A 110 3.81 0.63 4.08
N GLY A 111 3.80 0.52 2.74
CA GLY A 111 2.57 0.59 1.95
C GLY A 111 1.56 -0.49 2.34
N LEU A 112 2.01 -1.73 2.49
CA LEU A 112 1.17 -2.85 2.92
C LEU A 112 0.65 -2.66 4.35
N GLY A 113 1.49 -2.24 5.30
CA GLY A 113 1.07 -2.08 6.70
C GLY A 113 0.13 -0.88 6.93
N VAL A 114 0.30 0.20 6.17
CA VAL A 114 -0.55 1.39 6.31
C VAL A 114 -1.95 1.16 5.69
N ASP A 115 -2.09 0.31 4.67
CA ASP A 115 -3.40 -0.08 4.12
C ASP A 115 -4.30 -0.70 5.21
N ASP A 116 -3.78 -1.67 5.96
CA ASP A 116 -4.48 -2.31 7.08
C ASP A 116 -4.85 -1.29 8.18
N MET A 117 -3.94 -0.37 8.49
CA MET A 117 -4.17 0.72 9.45
C MET A 117 -5.33 1.62 9.01
N PHE A 118 -5.35 2.06 7.75
CA PHE A 118 -6.41 2.91 7.22
C PHE A 118 -7.76 2.19 7.17
N LEU A 119 -7.77 0.91 6.79
CA LEU A 119 -8.99 0.11 6.77
C LEU A 119 -9.64 0.06 8.15
N ILE A 120 -8.86 -0.24 9.20
CA ILE A 120 -9.35 -0.28 10.58
C ILE A 120 -9.77 1.12 11.05
N THR A 121 -9.00 2.16 10.72
CA THR A 121 -9.30 3.54 11.15
C THR A 121 -10.59 4.07 10.50
N HIS A 122 -10.81 3.73 9.23
CA HIS A 122 -12.02 4.12 8.51
C HIS A 122 -13.27 3.42 9.08
N THR A 123 -13.21 2.11 9.30
CA THR A 123 -14.36 1.39 9.89
C THR A 123 -14.61 1.81 11.33
N TYR A 124 -13.55 2.16 12.06
CA TYR A 124 -13.66 2.82 13.35
C TYR A 124 -14.43 4.15 13.25
N ALA A 125 -14.08 5.01 12.28
CA ALA A 125 -14.72 6.31 12.06
C ALA A 125 -16.21 6.21 11.70
N GLU A 126 -16.62 5.12 11.05
CA GLU A 126 -18.01 4.84 10.66
C GLU A 126 -18.85 4.34 11.86
N GLN A 127 -18.23 3.57 12.76
CA GLN A 127 -18.90 2.88 13.86
C GLN A 127 -19.26 3.80 15.04
N GLU A 128 -18.70 5.01 15.12
CA GLU A 128 -18.97 5.99 16.20
C GLU A 128 -20.43 6.46 16.31
N THR A 129 -21.32 6.03 15.41
CA THR A 129 -22.75 6.40 15.41
C THR A 129 -23.59 5.61 16.43
N SER A 130 -22.99 4.68 17.20
CA SER A 130 -23.68 3.88 18.23
C SER A 130 -23.31 4.34 19.66
N PRO A 131 -24.03 5.30 20.27
CA PRO A 131 -23.60 6.04 21.46
C PRO A 131 -23.67 5.31 22.82
N ASN A 132 -24.08 4.04 22.88
CA ASN A 132 -24.44 3.38 24.15
C ASN A 132 -23.55 2.19 24.57
N THR A 133 -22.41 1.96 23.93
CA THR A 133 -21.52 0.81 24.24
C THR A 133 -20.20 1.24 24.87
N SER A 134 -19.62 0.36 25.70
CA SER A 134 -18.32 0.59 26.34
C SER A 134 -17.19 0.67 25.27
N PRO A 135 -16.12 1.46 25.50
CA PRO A 135 -14.98 1.56 24.57
C PRO A 135 -14.35 0.20 24.22
N GLU A 136 -14.31 -0.72 25.18
CA GLU A 136 -13.77 -2.06 25.03
C GLU A 136 -14.63 -2.91 24.08
N GLU A 137 -15.96 -2.86 24.26
CA GLU A 137 -16.91 -3.55 23.41
C GLU A 137 -16.93 -2.98 21.99
N GLN A 138 -16.78 -1.65 21.84
CA GLN A 138 -16.64 -1.01 20.54
C GLN A 138 -15.41 -1.51 19.78
N THR A 139 -14.28 -1.62 20.48
CA THR A 139 -13.03 -2.15 19.89
C THR A 139 -13.19 -3.61 19.48
N GLY A 140 -13.86 -4.42 20.31
CA GLY A 140 -14.17 -5.82 19.98
C GLY A 140 -15.09 -5.96 18.76
N LEU A 141 -16.12 -5.12 18.66
CA LEU A 141 -17.02 -5.07 17.50
C LEU A 141 -16.30 -4.61 16.23
N LEU A 142 -15.39 -3.64 16.33
CA LEU A 142 -14.54 -3.20 15.23
C LEU A 142 -13.68 -4.35 14.70
N LEU A 143 -12.99 -5.06 15.61
CA LEU A 143 -12.15 -6.20 15.25
C LEU A 143 -12.98 -7.35 14.68
N LYS A 144 -14.20 -7.57 15.17
CA LYS A 144 -15.14 -8.55 14.61
C LYS A 144 -15.55 -8.21 13.17
N LYS A 145 -15.71 -6.91 12.84
CA LYS A 145 -16.12 -6.45 11.51
C LYS A 145 -14.95 -6.45 10.52
N THR A 146 -13.76 -6.00 10.92
CA THR A 146 -12.63 -5.74 10.01
C THR A 146 -11.47 -6.72 10.18
N GLY A 147 -11.28 -7.31 11.36
CA GLY A 147 -10.10 -8.13 11.68
C GLY A 147 -9.95 -9.37 10.80
N LEU A 148 -11.05 -10.03 10.42
CA LEU A 148 -11.01 -11.17 9.50
C LEU A 148 -10.54 -10.76 8.10
N SER A 149 -10.95 -9.58 7.61
CA SER A 149 -10.52 -9.08 6.30
C SER A 149 -9.01 -8.81 6.30
N VAL A 150 -8.50 -8.13 7.33
CA VAL A 150 -7.06 -7.84 7.49
C VAL A 150 -6.25 -9.14 7.58
N LEU A 151 -6.71 -10.10 8.38
CA LEU A 151 -6.07 -11.40 8.52
C LEU A 151 -5.98 -12.14 7.18
N LEU A 152 -7.07 -12.18 6.42
CA LEU A 152 -7.12 -12.87 5.12
C LEU A 152 -6.20 -12.21 4.09
N THR A 153 -6.21 -10.88 3.99
CA THR A 153 -5.33 -10.14 3.06
C THR A 153 -3.86 -10.37 3.40
N SER A 154 -3.48 -10.19 4.67
CA SER A 154 -2.10 -10.40 5.13
C SER A 154 -1.64 -11.84 4.97
N LEU A 155 -2.49 -12.83 5.28
CA LEU A 155 -2.16 -14.24 5.11
C LEU A 155 -1.97 -14.60 3.63
N SER A 156 -2.83 -14.07 2.75
CA SER A 156 -2.68 -14.24 1.30
C SER A 156 -1.36 -13.65 0.79
N ASN A 157 -1.02 -12.42 1.22
CA ASN A 157 0.25 -11.77 0.89
C ASN A 157 1.45 -12.57 1.39
N MET A 158 1.40 -13.09 2.61
CA MET A 158 2.45 -13.92 3.19
C MET A 158 2.65 -15.21 2.38
N CYS A 159 1.58 -15.92 2.03
CA CYS A 159 1.63 -17.11 1.19
C CYS A 159 2.22 -16.82 -0.20
N ALA A 160 1.83 -15.69 -0.82
CA ALA A 160 2.37 -15.27 -2.10
C ALA A 160 3.89 -14.99 -2.02
N MET A 161 4.36 -14.31 -0.97
CA MET A 161 5.79 -14.04 -0.77
C MET A 161 6.59 -15.31 -0.48
N PHE A 162 6.04 -16.26 0.29
CA PHE A 162 6.66 -17.58 0.47
C PHE A 162 6.73 -18.38 -0.84
N ALA A 163 5.67 -18.37 -1.66
CA ALA A 163 5.70 -19.00 -2.97
C ALA A 163 6.78 -18.36 -3.89
N ALA A 164 6.93 -17.03 -3.84
CA ALA A 164 7.98 -16.33 -4.57
C ALA A 164 9.42 -16.71 -4.12
N ALA A 165 9.61 -17.25 -2.91
CA ALA A 165 10.92 -17.72 -2.44
C ALA A 165 11.41 -18.99 -3.16
N ILE A 166 10.54 -19.70 -3.89
CA ILE A 166 10.92 -20.88 -4.67
C ILE A 166 11.85 -20.50 -5.84
N ILE A 167 11.80 -19.24 -6.30
CA ILE A 167 12.64 -18.73 -7.39
C ILE A 167 14.13 -19.04 -7.11
N PRO A 168 14.89 -19.61 -8.08
CA PRO A 168 16.26 -20.06 -7.87
C PRO A 168 17.29 -18.92 -7.80
N ILE A 169 16.89 -17.68 -8.11
CA ILE A 169 17.75 -16.50 -8.07
C ILE A 169 17.91 -16.05 -6.60
N PRO A 170 19.11 -16.17 -6.00
CA PRO A 170 19.31 -15.92 -4.56
C PRO A 170 18.87 -14.53 -4.09
N ALA A 171 19.13 -13.51 -4.93
CA ALA A 171 18.75 -12.14 -4.61
C ALA A 171 17.24 -11.96 -4.44
N LEU A 172 16.45 -12.61 -5.30
CA LEU A 172 14.98 -12.56 -5.27
C LEU A 172 14.40 -13.43 -4.15
N ARG A 173 14.99 -14.60 -3.91
CA ARG A 173 14.61 -15.47 -2.79
C ARG A 173 14.75 -14.78 -1.44
N VAL A 174 15.86 -14.06 -1.24
CA VAL A 174 16.08 -13.31 0.00
C VAL A 174 15.09 -12.14 0.13
N PHE A 175 14.84 -11.42 -0.97
CA PHE A 175 13.84 -10.36 -1.00
C PHE A 175 12.45 -10.84 -0.60
N SER A 176 12.01 -11.98 -1.13
CA SER A 176 10.69 -12.52 -0.83
C SER A 176 10.59 -13.08 0.59
N LEU A 177 11.63 -13.76 1.10
CA LEU A 177 11.69 -14.21 2.50
C LEU A 177 11.64 -13.05 3.48
N GLN A 178 12.40 -11.98 3.24
CA GLN A 178 12.33 -10.77 4.07
C GLN A 178 10.93 -10.15 4.02
N SER A 179 10.36 -9.99 2.83
CA SER A 179 9.01 -9.44 2.67
C SER A 179 7.94 -10.27 3.40
N ALA A 180 8.03 -11.61 3.37
CA ALA A 180 7.13 -12.49 4.09
C ALA A 180 7.19 -12.29 5.62
N VAL A 181 8.41 -12.17 6.17
CA VAL A 181 8.62 -11.87 7.60
C VAL A 181 8.05 -10.50 7.96
N LEU A 182 8.27 -9.48 7.12
CA LEU A 182 7.73 -8.14 7.37
C LEU A 182 6.20 -8.12 7.34
N VAL A 183 5.57 -8.82 6.40
CA VAL A 183 4.09 -8.96 6.37
C VAL A 183 3.57 -9.62 7.64
N LEU A 184 4.25 -10.65 8.15
CA LEU A 184 3.89 -11.32 9.40
C LEU A 184 3.97 -10.36 10.61
N PHE A 185 5.06 -9.60 10.72
CA PHE A 185 5.21 -8.59 11.78
C PHE A 185 4.16 -7.49 11.67
N ASN A 186 3.88 -7.01 10.45
CA ASN A 186 2.82 -6.04 10.18
C ASN A 186 1.45 -6.56 10.62
N LEU A 187 1.09 -7.79 10.24
CA LEU A 187 -0.14 -8.46 10.67
C LEU A 187 -0.26 -8.53 12.21
N ALA A 188 0.81 -8.93 12.89
CA ALA A 188 0.83 -8.99 14.34
C ALA A 188 0.62 -7.60 14.96
N SER A 189 1.31 -6.58 14.46
CA SER A 189 1.13 -5.20 14.95
C SER A 189 -0.26 -4.63 14.65
N ALA A 190 -0.84 -4.95 13.48
CA ALA A 190 -2.14 -4.46 13.04
C ALA A 190 -3.32 -5.10 13.78
N LEU A 191 -3.21 -6.36 14.21
CA LEU A 191 -4.28 -7.06 14.96
C LEU A 191 -4.10 -6.99 16.48
N LEU A 192 -2.89 -6.80 17.00
CA LEU A 192 -2.62 -6.77 18.43
C LEU A 192 -2.45 -5.34 18.97
N VAL A 193 -1.52 -4.59 18.38
CA VAL A 193 -1.10 -3.28 18.93
C VAL A 193 -2.02 -2.16 18.43
N PHE A 194 -2.38 -2.17 17.15
CA PHE A 194 -3.22 -1.12 16.57
C PHE A 194 -4.61 -1.01 17.22
N PRO A 195 -5.36 -2.10 17.49
CA PRO A 195 -6.64 -2.00 18.17
C PRO A 195 -6.51 -1.49 19.62
N ALA A 196 -5.38 -1.76 20.29
CA ALA A 196 -5.11 -1.16 21.60
C ALA A 196 -4.92 0.36 21.50
N MET A 197 -4.25 0.86 20.45
CA MET A 197 -4.17 2.31 20.17
C MET A 197 -5.54 2.92 19.87
N VAL A 198 -6.39 2.22 19.10
CA VAL A 198 -7.78 2.64 18.86
C VAL A 198 -8.58 2.70 20.16
N SER A 199 -8.43 1.72 21.04
CA SER A 199 -9.09 1.71 22.36
C SER A 199 -8.66 2.89 23.24
N LEU A 200 -7.38 3.27 23.20
CA LEU A 200 -6.88 4.47 23.87
C LEU A 200 -7.44 5.75 23.24
N ASP A 201 -7.56 5.82 21.91
CA ASP A 201 -8.17 6.97 21.24
C ASP A 201 -9.66 7.11 21.58
N LEU A 202 -10.39 6.00 21.68
CA LEU A 202 -11.78 5.96 22.15
C LEU A 202 -11.92 6.53 23.56
N ARG A 203 -11.02 6.14 24.49
CA ARG A 203 -11.00 6.68 25.86
C ARG A 203 -10.64 8.17 25.90
N ARG A 204 -9.76 8.63 24.99
CA ARG A 204 -9.46 10.06 24.82
C ARG A 204 -10.70 10.84 24.37
N ARG A 205 -11.43 10.32 23.39
CA ARG A 205 -12.65 10.95 22.84
C ARG A 205 -13.79 10.98 23.83
N SER A 206 -14.00 9.92 24.60
CA SER A 206 -15.02 9.90 25.66
C SER A 206 -14.73 10.95 26.75
N SER A 207 -13.45 11.30 26.94
CA SER A 207 -13.01 12.39 27.82
C SER A 207 -13.08 13.79 27.18
N GLY A 208 -13.50 13.91 25.91
CA GLY A 208 -13.60 15.19 25.19
C GLY A 208 -12.27 15.90 24.91
N ARG A 209 -11.13 15.18 24.87
CA ARG A 209 -9.80 15.78 24.70
C ARG A 209 -9.40 15.93 23.24
N TYR A 210 -8.61 16.96 22.91
CA TYR A 210 -8.04 17.18 21.57
C TYR A 210 -6.98 16.14 21.20
N ASP A 211 -6.79 15.93 19.89
CA ASP A 211 -6.05 14.80 19.29
C ASP A 211 -4.51 14.96 19.32
N MET A 212 -3.98 16.15 19.02
CA MET A 212 -2.51 16.38 18.97
C MET A 212 -1.89 16.89 20.28
N VAL A 213 -2.69 17.47 21.18
CA VAL A 213 -2.19 18.20 22.37
C VAL A 213 -2.77 17.62 23.65
N CYS A 214 -2.64 16.30 23.82
CA CYS A 214 -3.22 15.52 24.93
C CYS A 214 -2.84 15.97 26.35
N CYS A 215 -1.82 16.84 26.52
CA CYS A 215 -1.28 17.21 27.84
C CYS A 215 -1.42 18.69 28.23
N TYR A 216 -1.82 19.61 27.34
CA TYR A 216 -1.76 21.06 27.64
C TYR A 216 -3.08 21.82 27.59
N LEU A 217 -4.21 21.19 27.24
CA LEU A 217 -5.51 21.88 27.18
C LEU A 217 -6.60 21.08 27.91
N PRO A 218 -7.13 21.57 29.05
CA PRO A 218 -8.10 20.84 29.84
C PRO A 218 -9.51 20.90 29.23
N LEU A 219 -10.21 19.78 29.40
CA LEU A 219 -11.65 19.55 29.47
C LEU A 219 -12.58 20.74 29.17
N VAL A 220 -13.44 20.61 28.16
CA VAL A 220 -14.74 21.33 28.16
C VAL A 220 -15.63 20.59 29.15
N LEU A 221 -15.59 21.03 30.41
CA LEU A 221 -16.62 20.69 31.38
C LEU A 221 -17.79 21.65 31.10
N GLU A 222 -18.68 21.28 30.19
CA GLU A 222 -19.92 22.03 30.00
C GLU A 222 -20.81 21.75 31.22
N SER A 223 -20.59 22.54 32.28
CA SER A 223 -21.53 22.67 33.37
C SER A 223 -22.83 23.21 32.79
N GLN A 224 -23.82 22.34 32.62
CA GLN A 224 -25.21 22.73 32.44
C GLN A 224 -25.57 23.72 33.56
N PRO A 225 -25.90 25.00 33.29
CA PRO A 225 -26.48 25.83 34.32
C PRO A 225 -27.88 25.28 34.59
N HIS A 226 -28.09 24.74 35.78
CA HIS A 226 -29.42 24.50 36.32
C HIS A 226 -30.17 25.85 36.39
N SER A 227 -30.85 26.22 35.31
CA SER A 227 -31.84 27.28 35.31
C SER A 227 -33.18 26.69 35.71
N HIS A 228 -33.56 26.92 36.96
CA HIS A 228 -34.94 26.79 37.43
C HIS A 228 -35.87 27.67 36.60
N HIS A 229 -36.48 27.12 35.55
CA HIS A 229 -37.69 27.68 34.97
C HIS A 229 -38.89 26.85 35.43
N LYS A 230 -39.65 27.42 36.37
CA LYS A 230 -40.99 26.93 36.75
C LYS A 230 -41.91 27.03 35.53
N THR A 231 -42.30 25.90 34.97
CA THR A 231 -43.46 25.81 34.09
C THR A 231 -44.26 24.55 34.43
N ARG A 232 -45.56 24.75 34.64
CA ARG A 232 -46.54 23.82 35.22
C ARG A 232 -46.65 22.49 34.47
N PRO A 233 -46.98 21.37 35.16
CA PRO A 233 -47.24 20.10 34.51
C PRO A 233 -48.65 20.09 33.89
N SER A 234 -48.74 19.98 32.56
CA SER A 234 -49.97 19.53 31.89
C SER A 234 -49.94 18.01 31.81
N THR A 235 -50.63 17.37 32.75
CA THR A 235 -50.95 15.94 32.77
C THR A 235 -51.79 15.57 31.56
N CYS A 236 -51.19 14.93 30.56
CA CYS A 236 -51.94 14.26 29.50
C CYS A 236 -52.48 12.94 30.07
N LYS A 237 -53.75 12.97 30.49
CA LYS A 237 -54.47 11.81 31.03
C LYS A 237 -54.56 10.71 29.96
N LEU A 238 -53.98 9.55 30.23
CA LEU A 238 -54.29 8.31 29.53
C LEU A 238 -55.74 7.94 29.91
N GLN A 239 -56.68 8.12 28.99
CA GLN A 239 -58.07 7.72 29.21
C GLN A 239 -58.25 6.27 28.74
N ALA A 240 -58.09 5.33 29.67
CA ALA A 240 -58.47 3.94 29.46
C ALA A 240 -60.01 3.85 29.43
N ILE A 241 -60.58 3.59 28.26
CA ILE A 241 -62.01 3.30 28.12
C ILE A 241 -62.16 1.78 28.15
N THR A 242 -62.53 1.27 29.30
CA THR A 242 -62.98 -0.10 29.51
C THR A 242 -64.35 -0.28 28.86
N ARG A 243 -64.45 -1.13 27.83
CA ARG A 243 -65.75 -1.67 27.39
C ARG A 243 -65.79 -3.15 27.77
N ALA A 244 -66.79 -3.52 28.56
CA ALA A 244 -67.05 -4.89 28.97
C ALA A 244 -67.47 -5.77 27.77
N LEU A 245 -67.04 -7.02 27.76
CA LEU A 245 -67.54 -8.07 26.86
C LEU A 245 -68.21 -9.19 27.69
N PRO A 246 -69.29 -9.83 27.21
CA PRO A 246 -69.85 -11.06 27.79
C PRO A 246 -68.95 -12.27 27.50
N PRO A 247 -69.16 -13.41 28.20
CA PRO A 247 -68.24 -14.54 28.20
C PRO A 247 -68.50 -15.43 26.98
N ASP A 248 -67.51 -15.57 26.09
CA ASP A 248 -67.10 -16.86 25.51
C ASP A 248 -66.04 -16.66 24.42
N ARG A 249 -65.09 -17.60 24.40
CA ARG A 249 -63.95 -17.80 23.48
C ARG A 249 -62.60 -17.17 23.90
N GLN A 250 -61.68 -18.09 24.24
CA GLN A 250 -60.24 -17.89 24.31
C GLN A 250 -59.65 -17.91 22.89
N GLN A 251 -59.02 -16.81 22.46
CA GLN A 251 -57.77 -16.74 21.68
C GLN A 251 -57.58 -15.33 21.09
N THR A 252 -56.50 -14.66 21.49
CA THR A 252 -56.13 -13.32 21.03
C THR A 252 -55.02 -13.44 19.97
N VAL A 253 -55.32 -13.08 18.72
CA VAL A 253 -54.32 -12.78 17.70
C VAL A 253 -54.55 -11.32 17.30
N THR A 254 -53.62 -10.43 17.63
CA THR A 254 -53.69 -9.01 17.27
C THR A 254 -52.62 -8.71 16.23
N VAL A 255 -53.05 -8.67 14.98
CA VAL A 255 -52.28 -8.17 13.84
C VAL A 255 -52.38 -6.64 13.83
N LEU A 256 -51.25 -5.92 13.93
CA LEU A 256 -51.23 -4.47 13.72
C LEU A 256 -50.89 -4.14 12.26
N ALA A 257 -51.87 -3.58 11.55
CA ALA A 257 -51.69 -2.92 10.26
C ALA A 257 -51.38 -1.42 10.45
N PRO A 258 -50.53 -0.78 9.63
CA PRO A 258 -50.25 0.64 9.71
C PRO A 258 -51.38 1.49 9.09
N PRO A 259 -51.71 2.67 9.65
CA PRO A 259 -52.80 3.52 9.17
C PRO A 259 -52.41 4.34 7.94
N LYS A 260 -53.37 4.47 7.01
CA LYS A 260 -53.31 5.32 5.82
C LYS A 260 -53.43 6.80 6.19
N LEU A 261 -52.49 7.64 5.76
CA LEU A 261 -52.61 9.11 5.83
C LEU A 261 -53.12 9.67 4.49
N LYS A 262 -54.14 10.52 4.57
CA LYS A 262 -54.78 11.23 3.44
C LYS A 262 -53.92 12.42 2.98
N GLU A 263 -53.91 12.66 1.67
CA GLU A 263 -53.38 13.86 1.02
C GLU A 263 -54.17 15.12 1.40
N SER A 264 -53.49 16.21 1.78
CA SER A 264 -53.83 17.56 1.31
C SER A 264 -52.76 18.62 1.61
N LYS A 265 -52.46 19.39 0.55
CA LYS A 265 -51.99 20.79 0.47
C LYS A 265 -50.55 21.16 0.90
N LYS A 266 -49.75 21.43 -0.13
CA LYS A 266 -48.51 22.21 -0.17
C LYS A 266 -48.73 23.64 0.34
N SER A 267 -47.89 24.13 1.25
CA SER A 267 -47.57 25.56 1.38
C SER A 267 -46.06 25.76 1.23
N HIS A 268 -45.71 26.62 0.28
CA HIS A 268 -44.36 27.12 0.04
C HIS A 268 -43.76 27.78 1.29
N CYS A 269 -42.54 27.40 1.63
CA CYS A 269 -41.57 28.29 2.28
C CYS A 269 -40.27 28.20 1.47
N GLU A 270 -40.05 29.20 0.63
CA GLU A 270 -38.75 29.47 0.01
C GLU A 270 -37.85 30.16 1.05
N VAL A 271 -36.64 29.61 1.24
CA VAL A 271 -35.53 30.30 1.91
C VAL A 271 -34.45 30.51 0.85
N PRO A 272 -33.95 31.74 0.64
CA PRO A 272 -33.11 32.06 -0.51
C PRO A 272 -31.71 31.50 -0.34
N LEU A 273 -31.26 30.73 -1.34
CA LEU A 273 -29.87 30.35 -1.53
C LEU A 273 -29.17 31.49 -2.29
N LYS A 274 -28.29 32.24 -1.64
CA LYS A 274 -27.35 33.14 -2.33
C LYS A 274 -25.99 33.13 -1.64
N GLY A 275 -25.03 32.46 -2.29
CA GLY A 275 -23.76 33.13 -2.58
C GLY A 275 -22.47 32.73 -1.87
N GLU A 276 -22.17 31.45 -1.60
CA GLU A 276 -20.79 31.04 -1.22
C GLU A 276 -20.41 29.67 -1.82
N ARG A 277 -20.25 29.60 -3.15
CA ARG A 277 -19.99 28.33 -3.86
C ARG A 277 -18.52 28.03 -4.14
N LYS A 278 -17.60 28.96 -3.93
CA LYS A 278 -16.19 28.79 -4.33
C LYS A 278 -15.22 28.47 -3.18
N GLU A 279 -15.45 28.97 -1.97
CA GLU A 279 -14.56 28.67 -0.83
C GLU A 279 -14.88 27.32 -0.15
N GLY A 280 -16.15 26.89 -0.19
CA GLY A 280 -16.58 25.63 0.41
C GLY A 280 -16.08 24.37 -0.29
N ILE A 281 -15.66 24.43 -1.56
CA ILE A 281 -15.21 23.23 -2.30
C ILE A 281 -13.80 22.82 -1.84
N LEU A 282 -12.90 23.80 -1.65
CA LEU A 282 -11.52 23.53 -1.24
C LEU A 282 -11.48 23.07 0.22
N GLN A 283 -12.24 23.73 1.09
CA GLN A 283 -12.34 23.36 2.50
C GLN A 283 -13.09 22.03 2.72
N ALA A 284 -14.05 21.68 1.86
CA ALA A 284 -14.71 20.39 1.89
C ALA A 284 -13.92 19.28 1.19
N PHE A 285 -12.95 19.60 0.31
CA PHE A 285 -12.02 18.60 -0.25
C PHE A 285 -11.09 18.01 0.83
N PHE A 286 -10.77 18.79 1.86
CA PHE A 286 -9.97 18.38 3.02
C PHE A 286 -10.77 17.68 4.13
N ASP A 287 -12.10 17.73 4.08
CA ASP A 287 -12.98 17.07 5.05
C ASP A 287 -13.48 15.77 4.36
N GLY A 288 -12.86 14.62 4.65
CA GLY A 288 -13.07 13.31 3.99
C GLY A 288 -14.53 12.80 3.90
N THR A 289 -15.48 13.56 4.42
CA THR A 289 -16.93 13.47 4.19
C THR A 289 -17.33 13.69 2.72
N VAL A 290 -16.60 14.51 1.95
CA VAL A 290 -16.90 14.76 0.53
C VAL A 290 -16.57 13.57 -0.36
N THR A 291 -15.47 12.87 -0.13
CA THR A 291 -15.09 11.67 -0.90
C THR A 291 -16.17 10.59 -0.79
N LEU A 292 -16.66 10.32 0.43
CA LEU A 292 -17.76 9.38 0.67
C LEU A 292 -19.09 9.85 0.07
N SER A 293 -19.41 11.15 0.16
CA SER A 293 -20.64 11.70 -0.41
C SER A 293 -20.64 11.68 -1.95
N ILE A 294 -19.51 12.01 -2.58
CA ILE A 294 -19.33 11.93 -4.03
C ILE A 294 -19.39 10.49 -4.51
N VAL A 295 -18.70 9.56 -3.84
CA VAL A 295 -18.69 8.15 -4.22
C VAL A 295 -20.07 7.52 -4.01
N GLY A 296 -20.68 7.72 -2.84
CA GLY A 296 -22.00 7.17 -2.51
C GLY A 296 -23.14 7.75 -3.35
N GLY A 297 -23.09 9.04 -3.69
CA GLY A 297 -24.14 9.72 -4.43
C GLY A 297 -23.91 9.71 -5.95
N ALA A 298 -22.86 10.41 -6.39
CA ALA A 298 -22.61 10.69 -7.80
C ALA A 298 -22.06 9.46 -8.55
N TYR A 299 -21.05 8.79 -7.99
CA TYR A 299 -20.43 7.64 -8.65
C TYR A 299 -21.36 6.41 -8.66
N SER A 300 -22.00 6.10 -7.54
CA SER A 300 -22.98 5.00 -7.45
C SER A 300 -24.12 5.17 -8.47
N SER A 301 -24.72 6.37 -8.53
CA SER A 301 -25.80 6.68 -9.48
C SER A 301 -25.34 6.63 -10.94
N PHE A 302 -24.05 6.89 -11.20
CA PHE A 302 -23.46 6.81 -12.54
C PHE A 302 -23.25 5.35 -12.99
N ILE A 303 -22.61 4.52 -12.15
CA ILE A 303 -22.25 3.14 -12.50
C ILE A 303 -23.47 2.20 -12.58
N LEU A 304 -24.57 2.53 -11.90
CA LEU A 304 -25.80 1.73 -11.94
C LEU A 304 -26.53 1.82 -13.28
N LYS A 305 -26.29 2.86 -14.10
CA LYS A 305 -26.94 3.03 -15.41
C LYS A 305 -26.55 1.88 -16.36
N PRO A 306 -27.50 1.22 -17.03
CA PRO A 306 -27.22 0.05 -17.87
C PRO A 306 -26.27 0.36 -19.03
N LYS A 307 -26.38 1.55 -19.63
CA LYS A 307 -25.45 2.00 -20.69
C LYS A 307 -24.00 2.11 -20.21
N VAL A 308 -23.80 2.61 -18.98
CA VAL A 308 -22.47 2.77 -18.36
C VAL A 308 -21.88 1.40 -18.03
N LYS A 309 -22.68 0.46 -17.51
CA LYS A 309 -22.23 -0.92 -17.26
C LYS A 309 -21.74 -1.60 -18.54
N MET A 310 -22.51 -1.52 -19.62
CA MET A 310 -22.12 -2.10 -20.92
C MET A 310 -20.83 -1.45 -21.44
N MET A 311 -20.71 -0.12 -21.34
CA MET A 311 -19.49 0.59 -21.75
C MET A 311 -18.27 0.19 -20.90
N ALA A 312 -18.44 0.04 -19.58
CA ALA A 312 -17.38 -0.39 -18.68
C ALA A 312 -16.92 -1.82 -18.99
N LEU A 313 -17.85 -2.75 -19.23
CA LEU A 313 -17.52 -4.13 -19.60
C LEU A 313 -16.79 -4.19 -20.95
N LEU A 314 -17.23 -3.42 -21.94
CA LEU A 314 -16.53 -3.30 -23.24
C LEU A 314 -15.13 -2.72 -23.08
N LEU A 315 -14.97 -1.70 -22.23
CA LEU A 315 -13.66 -1.11 -21.94
C LEU A 315 -12.72 -2.13 -21.27
N PHE A 316 -13.18 -2.86 -20.25
CA PHE A 316 -12.38 -3.90 -19.61
C PHE A 316 -12.03 -5.04 -20.56
N PHE A 317 -12.96 -5.43 -21.44
CA PHE A 317 -12.68 -6.42 -22.48
C PHE A 317 -11.60 -5.94 -23.45
N PHE A 318 -11.64 -4.67 -23.86
CA PHE A 318 -10.60 -4.05 -24.68
C PHE A 318 -9.25 -4.00 -23.94
N VAL A 319 -9.24 -3.62 -22.67
CA VAL A 319 -8.01 -3.61 -21.84
C VAL A 319 -7.43 -5.02 -21.73
N ILE A 320 -8.25 -6.05 -21.48
CA ILE A 320 -7.78 -7.44 -21.39
C ILE A 320 -7.22 -7.91 -22.73
N THR A 321 -7.93 -7.70 -23.84
CA THR A 321 -7.47 -8.11 -25.18
C THR A 321 -6.17 -7.40 -25.58
N SER A 322 -6.06 -6.09 -25.30
CA SER A 322 -4.81 -5.35 -25.51
C SER A 322 -3.67 -5.83 -24.61
N SER A 323 -3.96 -6.24 -23.36
CA SER A 323 -2.96 -6.78 -22.44
C SER A 323 -2.46 -8.15 -22.90
N VAL A 324 -3.35 -9.04 -23.35
CA VAL A 324 -2.99 -10.35 -23.94
C VAL A 324 -2.13 -10.17 -25.19
N TRP A 325 -2.48 -9.20 -26.04
CA TRP A 325 -1.64 -8.84 -27.18
C TRP A 325 -0.30 -8.21 -26.76
N GLY A 326 -0.26 -7.45 -25.66
CA GLY A 326 0.97 -6.93 -25.09
C GLY A 326 1.92 -8.03 -24.62
N ILE A 327 1.39 -9.11 -24.02
CA ILE A 327 2.16 -10.26 -23.55
C ILE A 327 2.94 -10.91 -24.71
N THR A 328 2.38 -10.98 -25.92
CA THR A 328 3.07 -11.57 -27.08
C THR A 328 4.25 -10.73 -27.58
N LYS A 329 4.40 -9.48 -27.11
CA LYS A 329 5.49 -8.57 -27.46
C LYS A 329 6.55 -8.42 -26.37
N VAL A 330 6.36 -9.04 -25.21
CA VAL A 330 7.35 -9.00 -24.12
C VAL A 330 8.59 -9.77 -24.59
N LYS A 331 9.75 -9.11 -24.52
CA LYS A 331 11.04 -9.73 -24.80
C LYS A 331 11.64 -10.25 -23.51
N ASP A 332 12.24 -11.43 -23.56
CA ASP A 332 12.99 -11.99 -22.44
C ASP A 332 14.40 -11.39 -22.42
N GLY A 333 14.86 -10.98 -21.23
CA GLY A 333 16.21 -10.44 -21.03
C GLY A 333 16.23 -9.30 -20.02
N LEU A 334 17.36 -9.16 -19.35
CA LEU A 334 17.70 -7.98 -18.57
C LEU A 334 19.14 -7.63 -18.92
N ASP A 335 19.34 -6.50 -19.57
CA ASP A 335 20.67 -6.08 -19.98
C ASP A 335 21.37 -5.37 -18.83
N LEU A 336 22.71 -5.47 -18.78
CA LEU A 336 23.48 -4.77 -17.75
C LEU A 336 23.31 -3.24 -17.86
N THR A 337 23.01 -2.74 -19.06
CA THR A 337 22.68 -1.34 -19.33
C THR A 337 21.44 -0.85 -18.59
N ASP A 338 20.49 -1.73 -18.24
CA ASP A 338 19.27 -1.36 -17.49
C ASP A 338 19.57 -1.06 -16.01
N ILE A 339 20.68 -1.58 -15.49
CA ILE A 339 21.11 -1.35 -14.12
C ILE A 339 21.90 -0.05 -14.03
N VAL A 340 22.63 0.36 -15.07
CA VAL A 340 23.52 1.53 -15.03
C VAL A 340 22.76 2.82 -15.34
N PRO A 341 22.98 3.94 -14.60
CA PRO A 341 22.30 5.20 -14.90
C PRO A 341 22.65 5.73 -16.30
N GLN A 342 21.65 6.19 -17.05
CA GLN A 342 21.79 6.56 -18.47
C GLN A 342 22.80 7.69 -18.72
N ASP A 343 22.93 8.63 -17.79
CA ASP A 343 23.81 9.81 -17.92
C ASP A 343 25.28 9.52 -17.54
N THR A 344 25.77 8.29 -17.76
CA THR A 344 27.12 7.88 -17.35
C THR A 344 27.95 7.35 -18.50
N ASN A 345 29.28 7.54 -18.43
CA ASN A 345 30.23 7.01 -19.41
C ASN A 345 30.20 5.48 -19.44
N GLU A 346 29.91 4.85 -18.30
CA GLU A 346 29.77 3.40 -18.17
C GLU A 346 28.55 2.87 -18.92
N TYR A 347 27.43 3.60 -18.91
CA TYR A 347 26.25 3.25 -19.72
C TYR A 347 26.58 3.31 -21.22
N ALA A 348 27.24 4.39 -21.66
CA ALA A 348 27.65 4.54 -23.06
C ALA A 348 28.62 3.44 -23.51
N PHE A 349 29.57 3.04 -22.65
CA PHE A 349 30.44 1.90 -22.90
C PHE A 349 29.66 0.60 -23.08
N LEU A 350 28.80 0.25 -22.13
CA LEU A 350 28.06 -1.02 -22.14
C LEU A 350 27.10 -1.11 -23.33
N LYS A 351 26.48 0.02 -23.69
CA LYS A 351 25.65 0.10 -24.90
C LYS A 351 26.47 -0.15 -26.16
N ALA A 352 27.62 0.51 -26.31
CA ALA A 352 28.52 0.28 -27.45
C ALA A 352 29.06 -1.17 -27.46
N GLN A 353 29.34 -1.75 -26.30
CA GLN A 353 29.76 -3.15 -26.18
C GLN A 353 28.64 -4.10 -26.66
N GLY A 354 27.39 -3.87 -26.25
CA GLY A 354 26.25 -4.67 -26.69
C GLY A 354 25.96 -4.53 -28.19
N ASP A 355 26.03 -3.31 -28.73
CA ASP A 355 25.71 -3.03 -30.13
C ASP A 355 26.80 -3.53 -31.10
N TYR A 356 28.09 -3.44 -30.73
CA TYR A 356 29.21 -3.72 -31.64
C TYR A 356 30.03 -4.97 -31.28
N PHE A 357 30.05 -5.40 -30.02
CA PHE A 357 30.97 -6.43 -29.51
C PHE A 357 30.22 -7.55 -28.76
N GLY A 358 29.26 -8.19 -29.43
CA GLY A 358 28.42 -9.27 -28.85
C GLY A 358 29.10 -10.63 -28.66
N PHE A 359 30.44 -10.71 -28.58
CA PHE A 359 31.16 -11.96 -28.37
C PHE A 359 31.47 -12.20 -26.89
N TYR A 360 31.42 -13.47 -26.48
CA TYR A 360 31.72 -13.90 -25.11
C TYR A 360 32.73 -15.03 -25.11
N ASN A 361 33.60 -15.04 -24.10
CA ASN A 361 34.54 -16.13 -23.91
C ASN A 361 33.83 -17.33 -23.27
N MET A 362 33.97 -18.50 -23.88
CA MET A 362 33.49 -19.78 -23.34
C MET A 362 34.68 -20.70 -23.10
N PHE A 363 34.72 -21.35 -21.93
CA PHE A 363 35.74 -22.32 -21.59
C PHE A 363 35.08 -23.68 -21.34
N ALA A 364 35.36 -24.66 -22.20
CA ALA A 364 34.94 -26.05 -21.99
C ALA A 364 36.02 -26.77 -21.18
N VAL A 365 35.66 -27.32 -20.01
CA VAL A 365 36.61 -27.93 -19.06
C VAL A 365 36.20 -29.37 -18.80
N THR A 366 37.13 -30.32 -19.00
CA THR A 366 36.95 -31.73 -18.66
C THR A 366 37.29 -31.98 -17.19
N GLN A 367 36.53 -32.85 -16.51
CA GLN A 367 36.67 -33.11 -15.08
C GLN A 367 37.35 -34.46 -14.78
N GLY A 368 37.58 -34.75 -13.50
CA GLY A 368 38.50 -35.79 -13.01
C GLY A 368 38.12 -37.24 -13.32
N ASP A 369 36.86 -37.56 -13.59
CA ASP A 369 36.40 -38.92 -13.89
C ASP A 369 36.70 -39.35 -15.34
N PHE A 370 37.55 -38.60 -16.05
CA PHE A 370 37.92 -38.86 -17.42
C PHE A 370 39.32 -39.47 -17.52
N GLU A 371 39.43 -40.70 -18.04
CA GLU A 371 40.73 -41.30 -18.33
C GLU A 371 41.36 -40.67 -19.59
N TYR A 372 42.15 -39.63 -19.38
CA TYR A 372 42.85 -38.90 -20.46
C TYR A 372 43.74 -39.77 -21.35
N PRO A 373 44.52 -40.75 -20.83
CA PRO A 373 45.41 -41.54 -21.67
C PRO A 373 44.66 -42.46 -22.65
N THR A 374 43.50 -42.99 -22.25
CA THR A 374 42.73 -43.99 -23.03
C THR A 374 41.70 -43.34 -23.95
N ASN A 375 41.15 -42.18 -23.57
CA ASN A 375 40.00 -41.58 -24.25
C ASN A 375 40.35 -40.34 -25.10
N GLN A 376 41.58 -40.22 -25.60
CA GLN A 376 41.99 -39.06 -26.42
C GLN A 376 41.10 -38.83 -27.65
N LYS A 377 40.62 -39.92 -28.28
CA LYS A 377 39.71 -39.85 -29.44
C LYS A 377 38.43 -39.08 -29.11
N LEU A 378 37.89 -39.29 -27.91
CA LEU A 378 36.67 -38.61 -27.46
C LEU A 378 36.90 -37.10 -27.32
N LEU A 379 38.09 -36.65 -26.89
CA LEU A 379 38.42 -35.23 -26.80
C LEU A 379 38.46 -34.56 -28.18
N TYR A 380 39.03 -35.24 -29.17
CA TYR A 380 39.03 -34.76 -30.56
C TYR A 380 37.61 -34.70 -31.13
N GLU A 381 36.82 -35.76 -30.94
CA GLU A 381 35.40 -35.78 -31.37
C GLU A 381 34.58 -34.68 -30.68
N TYR A 382 34.84 -34.42 -29.40
CA TYR A 382 34.22 -33.33 -28.66
C TYR A 382 34.63 -31.95 -29.21
N HIS A 383 35.92 -31.73 -29.50
CA HIS A 383 36.38 -30.49 -30.12
C HIS A 383 35.77 -30.27 -31.50
N GLU A 384 35.79 -31.28 -32.36
CA GLU A 384 35.16 -31.27 -33.69
C GLU A 384 33.64 -31.02 -33.60
N SER A 385 32.98 -31.44 -32.52
CA SER A 385 31.56 -31.16 -32.35
C SER A 385 31.25 -29.66 -32.26
N PHE A 386 32.17 -28.84 -31.76
CA PHE A 386 32.00 -27.38 -31.70
C PHE A 386 31.99 -26.74 -33.09
N MET A 387 32.59 -27.36 -34.09
CA MET A 387 32.53 -26.87 -35.48
C MET A 387 31.11 -26.79 -36.04
N ARG A 388 30.18 -27.58 -35.47
CA ARG A 388 28.76 -27.56 -35.87
C ARG A 388 27.97 -26.42 -35.25
N VAL A 389 28.49 -25.73 -34.24
CA VAL A 389 27.81 -24.63 -33.56
C VAL A 389 28.02 -23.33 -34.35
N GLN A 390 26.93 -22.67 -34.73
CA GLN A 390 26.99 -21.44 -35.56
C GLN A 390 27.57 -20.23 -34.82
N ASN A 391 27.40 -20.17 -33.50
CA ASN A 391 27.77 -19.01 -32.67
C ASN A 391 29.20 -19.10 -32.10
N ILE A 392 30.06 -19.95 -32.67
CA ILE A 392 31.47 -20.06 -32.30
C ILE A 392 32.29 -19.35 -33.37
N ILE A 393 33.13 -18.40 -32.93
CA ILE A 393 34.07 -17.72 -33.80
C ILE A 393 35.14 -18.73 -34.20
N LYS A 394 35.25 -18.97 -35.50
CA LYS A 394 36.23 -19.88 -36.10
C LYS A 394 37.41 -19.08 -36.62
N ASN A 395 38.58 -19.71 -36.62
CA ASN A 395 39.74 -19.11 -37.26
C ASN A 395 39.66 -19.36 -38.77
N ASP A 396 40.58 -18.77 -39.54
CA ASP A 396 40.61 -18.92 -41.00
C ASP A 396 40.78 -20.40 -41.45
N ASN A 397 41.22 -21.27 -40.55
CA ASN A 397 41.45 -22.70 -40.80
C ASN A 397 40.23 -23.57 -40.44
N GLY A 398 39.09 -22.96 -40.14
CA GLY A 398 38.02 -23.61 -39.39
C GLY A 398 38.34 -23.61 -37.90
#